data_AF-A0A6I7P3C3-F1
#
_entry.id   AF-A0A6I7P3C3-F1
#
_cell.length_a   1.000
_cell.length_b   1.000
_cell.length_c   1.000
_cell.angle_alpha   90.00
_cell.angle_beta   90.00
_cell.angle_gamma   90.00
#
_symmetry.space_group_name_H-M   'P 1'
#
loop_
_entity.id
_entity.type
_entity.pdbx_description
1 polymer ?
#
loop_
_entity_poly.entity_id
_entity_poly.type
_entity_poly.pdbx_seq_one_letter_code
_entity_poly.pdbx_strand_id
1 'polypeptide(L)'
;MEGTLKKFLFLVVIVTVAFFAAACGADEQVEAPTPEIAAETADPAVPEGIGNGRYRGIYGDGGEQQVSIQFDVADGVFTNVSFRHLQYRGNSYRNLPEDHQSYPVFAQHLQIAEYLEGRPITDAVDLYNPGNFISDIDGYSGATIRGSKVHSAIQDGLNRGIYSPRNGYTTNLESFPDGRYRGIYGDGGEQQVSIQFDVTNNTFSNVSFRHLQYRGDSYRNLPEDHQSYPVFAQHLQIAEHLNGQPLTAVFDLHSPADFVDDIDGYSGATVRANKVFSAIRDGLNRGLYSPTNGIDREIGSYADGRYRGIYGDGGEQQVSIQFDVTNNTFSNVSFRHLQYRGNSFRNLPEDHQSYPVFAQHLQIAEHLNGQPLTAVFDLHSPADFVDDIDGYSGATVRANKVFSAIRDGLNRGLY
;
A
#
# COMPACT_ATOMS: atom_id res chain seq x y z
N MET A 1 -76.23 -3.18 12.34
CA MET A 1 -75.44 -2.01 11.91
C MET A 1 -73.98 -2.41 12.01
N GLU A 2 -73.29 -2.38 10.87
CA GLU A 2 -71.82 -2.38 10.64
C GLU A 2 -70.95 -3.33 11.49
N GLY A 3 -70.08 -4.18 10.96
CA GLY A 3 -69.48 -4.22 9.63
C GLY A 3 -68.02 -4.68 9.78
N THR A 4 -67.78 -5.93 9.41
CA THR A 4 -66.61 -6.42 8.63
C THR A 4 -65.18 -6.06 9.10
N LEU A 5 -64.43 -7.06 9.58
CA LEU A 5 -62.95 -7.07 9.48
C LEU A 5 -62.51 -8.13 8.45
N LYS A 6 -61.78 -7.66 7.43
CA LYS A 6 -61.29 -8.42 6.28
C LYS A 6 -59.98 -9.17 6.58
N LYS A 7 -59.85 -10.31 5.90
CA LYS A 7 -58.76 -11.30 5.85
C LYS A 7 -57.54 -10.80 5.06
N PHE A 8 -56.37 -11.40 5.31
CA PHE A 8 -55.35 -11.84 4.33
C PHE A 8 -54.37 -12.78 5.07
N LEU A 9 -54.50 -14.11 5.02
CA LEU A 9 -54.07 -15.10 4.01
C LEU A 9 -52.54 -15.22 3.82
N PHE A 10 -51.93 -16.15 4.57
CA PHE A 10 -50.67 -16.82 4.21
C PHE A 10 -51.04 -18.18 3.58
N LEU A 11 -50.63 -18.41 2.34
CA LEU A 11 -50.80 -19.69 1.64
C LEU A 11 -49.46 -20.44 1.68
N VAL A 12 -49.44 -21.53 2.45
CA VAL A 12 -48.42 -22.59 2.38
C VAL A 12 -48.92 -23.62 1.36
N VAL A 13 -48.13 -23.90 0.33
CA VAL A 13 -48.39 -24.99 -0.62
C VAL A 13 -47.57 -26.20 -0.21
N ILE A 14 -48.31 -27.28 0.05
CA ILE A 14 -47.92 -28.65 0.36
C ILE A 14 -47.59 -29.39 -0.96
N VAL A 15 -47.06 -30.62 -0.85
CA VAL A 15 -47.26 -31.81 -1.72
C VAL A 15 -45.92 -32.26 -2.32
N THR A 16 -45.38 -33.48 -2.11
CA THR A 16 -46.02 -34.80 -1.91
C THR A 16 -45.06 -35.78 -1.25
N VAL A 17 -45.57 -36.63 -0.36
CA VAL A 17 -44.96 -37.91 0.05
C VAL A 17 -45.67 -39.00 -0.76
N ALA A 18 -44.91 -39.85 -1.45
CA ALA A 18 -45.42 -41.08 -2.05
C ALA A 18 -44.78 -42.29 -1.36
N PHE A 19 -45.62 -43.08 -0.70
CA PHE A 19 -45.32 -44.38 -0.13
C PHE A 19 -45.62 -45.46 -1.18
N PHE A 20 -44.71 -46.41 -1.40
CA PHE A 20 -45.02 -47.74 -1.92
C PHE A 20 -44.26 -48.79 -1.12
N ALA A 21 -44.94 -49.90 -0.84
CA ALA A 21 -44.60 -50.90 0.17
C ALA A 21 -43.85 -52.13 -0.38
N ALA A 22 -42.97 -52.65 0.48
CA ALA A 22 -42.64 -54.05 0.76
C ALA A 22 -42.15 -55.00 -0.36
N ALA A 23 -40.88 -55.41 -0.24
CA ALA A 23 -40.44 -56.80 -0.43
C ALA A 23 -39.12 -57.05 0.32
N CYS A 24 -39.08 -58.11 1.15
CA CYS A 24 -37.89 -58.64 1.80
C CYS A 24 -36.90 -59.20 0.77
N GLY A 25 -35.62 -58.91 0.96
CA GLY A 25 -34.51 -59.58 0.28
C GLY A 25 -33.21 -58.90 0.65
N ALA A 26 -32.36 -59.60 1.40
CA ALA A 26 -31.08 -59.12 1.85
C ALA A 26 -30.14 -58.87 0.66
N ASP A 27 -29.61 -57.66 0.56
CA ASP A 27 -28.36 -57.36 -0.14
C ASP A 27 -27.67 -56.23 0.64
N GLU A 28 -26.42 -56.49 1.05
CA GLU A 28 -25.48 -55.50 1.58
C GLU A 28 -25.29 -54.38 0.55
N GLN A 29 -25.96 -53.25 0.74
CA GLN A 29 -25.50 -52.02 0.12
C GLN A 29 -24.36 -51.46 0.95
N VAL A 30 -23.14 -51.71 0.46
CA VAL A 30 -21.96 -50.92 0.77
C VAL A 30 -22.31 -49.47 0.45
N GLU A 31 -22.52 -48.68 1.50
CA GLU A 31 -22.66 -47.23 1.41
C GLU A 31 -21.35 -46.72 0.82
N ALA A 32 -21.39 -46.25 -0.43
CA ALA A 32 -20.23 -45.64 -1.05
C ALA A 32 -19.79 -44.46 -0.16
N PRO A 33 -18.52 -44.42 0.28
CA PRO A 33 -18.07 -43.30 1.09
C PRO A 33 -18.31 -42.03 0.29
N THR A 34 -19.03 -41.10 0.91
CA THR A 34 -19.08 -39.72 0.43
C THR A 34 -17.61 -39.28 0.31
N PRO A 35 -17.15 -38.77 -0.85
CA PRO A 35 -15.78 -38.31 -0.94
C PRO A 35 -15.64 -37.15 0.04
N GLU A 36 -15.04 -37.46 1.18
CA GLU A 36 -14.37 -36.49 2.03
C GLU A 36 -13.33 -35.86 1.10
N ILE A 37 -13.65 -34.68 0.58
CA ILE A 37 -12.66 -33.82 -0.05
C ILE A 37 -11.77 -33.41 1.12
N ALA A 38 -10.81 -34.28 1.44
CA ALA A 38 -9.62 -33.90 2.14
C ALA A 38 -9.03 -32.78 1.28
N ALA A 39 -9.21 -31.55 1.74
CA ALA A 39 -8.42 -30.43 1.29
C ALA A 39 -6.99 -30.80 1.65
N GLU A 40 -6.31 -31.44 0.71
CA GLU A 40 -4.87 -31.59 0.73
C GLU A 40 -4.35 -30.15 0.82
N THR A 41 -3.93 -29.78 2.02
CA THR A 41 -3.25 -28.53 2.30
C THR A 41 -1.95 -28.60 1.52
N ALA A 42 -2.00 -28.19 0.26
CA ALA A 42 -0.83 -27.89 -0.52
C ALA A 42 -0.04 -26.86 0.28
N ASP A 43 1.14 -27.27 0.71
CA ASP A 43 2.16 -26.40 1.29
C ASP A 43 2.22 -25.12 0.44
N PRO A 44 1.99 -23.91 0.99
CA PRO A 44 1.90 -22.72 0.18
C PRO A 44 3.26 -22.49 -0.47
N ALA A 45 3.34 -22.82 -1.77
CA ALA A 45 4.46 -22.46 -2.59
C ALA A 45 4.72 -20.96 -2.43
N VAL A 46 5.96 -20.62 -2.11
CA VAL A 46 6.45 -19.23 -2.09
C VAL A 46 5.97 -18.58 -3.39
N PRO A 47 5.25 -17.44 -3.34
CA PRO A 47 4.86 -16.73 -4.55
C PRO A 47 6.09 -16.58 -5.45
N GLU A 48 6.00 -17.06 -6.70
CA GLU A 48 7.12 -16.99 -7.63
C GLU A 48 7.67 -15.55 -7.68
N GLY A 49 8.98 -15.39 -7.46
CA GLY A 49 9.66 -14.10 -7.53
C GLY A 49 9.97 -13.40 -6.20
N ILE A 50 9.59 -13.94 -5.04
CA ILE A 50 10.04 -13.39 -3.74
C ILE A 50 11.41 -13.96 -3.38
N GLY A 51 12.45 -13.16 -3.56
CA GLY A 51 13.84 -13.58 -3.31
C GLY A 51 14.29 -13.42 -1.86
N ASN A 52 15.36 -14.13 -1.51
CA ASN A 52 15.94 -14.12 -0.17
C ASN A 52 16.63 -12.78 0.14
N GLY A 53 16.25 -12.15 1.24
CA GLY A 53 16.79 -10.86 1.62
C GLY A 53 15.90 -10.08 2.57
N ARG A 54 16.31 -8.85 2.86
CA ARG A 54 15.58 -7.92 3.71
C ARG A 54 14.52 -7.17 2.93
N TYR A 55 13.36 -6.99 3.53
CA TYR A 55 12.25 -6.19 3.03
C TYR A 55 11.90 -5.10 4.05
N ARG A 56 11.36 -4.00 3.54
CA ARG A 56 10.88 -2.88 4.37
C ARG A 56 9.65 -2.27 3.74
N GLY A 57 8.62 -2.10 4.55
CA GLY A 57 7.40 -1.43 4.13
C GLY A 57 6.81 -0.57 5.21
N ILE A 58 5.84 0.24 4.79
CA ILE A 58 5.17 1.23 5.63
C ILE A 58 3.66 1.15 5.48
N TYR A 59 2.96 1.50 6.54
CA TYR A 59 1.56 1.89 6.50
C TYR A 59 1.43 3.32 7.00
N GLY A 60 0.80 4.17 6.19
CA GLY A 60 0.46 5.55 6.55
C GLY A 60 -1.04 5.80 6.43
N ASP A 61 -1.58 6.60 7.32
CA ASP A 61 -2.98 7.05 7.30
C ASP A 61 -3.10 8.35 8.11
N GLY A 62 -4.00 9.23 7.70
CA GLY A 62 -4.27 10.47 8.44
C GLY A 62 -3.17 11.52 8.42
N GLY A 63 -2.15 11.39 7.55
CA GLY A 63 -1.00 12.29 7.50
C GLY A 63 0.22 11.79 8.27
N GLU A 64 0.12 10.59 8.87
CA GLU A 64 1.19 9.99 9.66
C GLU A 64 1.59 8.64 9.04
N GLN A 65 2.90 8.37 9.01
CA GLN A 65 3.38 6.99 8.90
C GLN A 65 3.13 6.31 10.24
N GLN A 66 2.18 5.38 10.30
CA GLN A 66 1.77 4.75 11.57
C GLN A 66 2.56 3.47 11.86
N VAL A 67 2.92 2.72 10.83
CA VAL A 67 3.73 1.50 10.95
C VAL A 67 4.87 1.57 9.96
N SER A 68 6.07 1.21 10.41
CA SER A 68 7.14 0.74 9.52
C SER A 68 7.63 -0.58 10.05
N ILE A 69 7.75 -1.56 9.16
CA ILE A 69 8.18 -2.92 9.47
C ILE A 69 9.40 -3.29 8.64
N GLN A 70 10.25 -4.13 9.20
CA GLN A 70 11.32 -4.81 8.53
C GLN A 70 11.25 -6.29 8.86
N PHE A 71 11.47 -7.11 7.84
CA PHE A 71 11.59 -8.55 7.97
C PHE A 71 12.58 -9.02 6.91
N ASP A 72 13.20 -10.16 7.16
CA ASP A 72 13.97 -10.90 6.18
C ASP A 72 13.11 -12.05 5.67
N VAL A 73 13.28 -12.42 4.40
CA VAL A 73 12.71 -13.65 3.83
C VAL A 73 13.85 -14.61 3.55
N ALA A 74 13.71 -15.83 4.01
CA ALA A 74 14.60 -16.95 3.70
C ALA A 74 13.73 -18.14 3.27
N ASP A 75 13.83 -18.52 2.00
CA ASP A 75 13.11 -19.64 1.39
C ASP A 75 11.60 -19.53 1.59
N GLY A 76 11.08 -18.31 1.41
CA GLY A 76 9.66 -17.98 1.57
C GLY A 76 9.16 -17.90 3.01
N VAL A 77 10.05 -17.93 4.00
CA VAL A 77 9.72 -17.86 5.42
C VAL A 77 10.16 -16.52 6.00
N PHE A 78 9.32 -15.93 6.85
CA PHE A 78 9.66 -14.74 7.63
C PHE A 78 10.78 -15.04 8.64
N THR A 79 11.78 -14.17 8.68
CA THR A 79 12.81 -14.15 9.71
C THR A 79 13.12 -12.72 10.15
N ASN A 80 13.64 -12.51 11.35
CA ASN A 80 14.02 -11.19 11.87
C ASN A 80 12.91 -10.13 11.78
N VAL A 81 11.66 -10.51 12.07
CA VAL A 81 10.51 -9.60 12.01
C VAL A 81 10.62 -8.53 13.11
N SER A 82 10.60 -7.26 12.73
CA SER A 82 10.73 -6.16 13.68
C SER A 82 10.07 -4.87 13.19
N PHE A 83 9.54 -4.09 14.13
CA PHE A 83 9.04 -2.76 13.82
C PHE A 83 10.18 -1.76 13.77
N ARG A 84 10.12 -0.83 12.81
CA ARG A 84 11.01 0.32 12.60
C ARG A 84 10.35 1.64 13.03
N HIS A 85 9.02 1.68 13.06
CA HIS A 85 8.26 2.82 13.58
C HIS A 85 6.86 2.36 13.98
N LEU A 86 6.34 2.89 15.10
CA LEU A 86 4.97 2.68 15.57
C LEU A 86 4.43 3.99 16.15
N GLN A 87 3.44 4.59 15.49
CA GLN A 87 2.86 5.86 15.89
C GLN A 87 1.37 5.93 15.56
N TYR A 88 0.60 6.64 16.38
CA TYR A 88 -0.76 7.03 16.06
C TYR A 88 -1.15 8.29 16.82
N ARG A 89 -1.69 9.27 16.10
CA ARG A 89 -2.15 10.55 16.65
C ARG A 89 -1.06 11.22 17.50
N GLY A 90 0.15 11.31 16.94
CA GLY A 90 1.32 11.90 17.59
C GLY A 90 1.92 11.08 18.75
N ASN A 91 1.35 9.94 19.13
CA ASN A 91 1.89 9.10 20.20
C ASN A 91 2.78 8.01 19.61
N SER A 92 4.04 7.95 20.03
CA SER A 92 4.92 6.82 19.71
C SER A 92 4.63 5.65 20.65
N TYR A 93 4.45 4.46 20.09
CA TYR A 93 4.31 3.22 20.87
C TYR A 93 5.55 2.36 20.83
N ARG A 94 6.58 2.78 20.10
CA ARG A 94 7.79 1.99 19.95
C ARG A 94 8.59 2.04 21.24
N ASN A 95 9.03 0.88 21.73
CA ASN A 95 9.91 0.77 22.90
C ASN A 95 9.29 1.40 24.18
N LEU A 96 7.97 1.34 24.33
CA LEU A 96 7.34 1.76 25.57
C LEU A 96 7.75 0.81 26.71
N PRO A 97 7.99 1.33 27.93
CA PRO A 97 8.24 0.49 29.09
C PRO A 97 6.93 -0.19 29.54
N GLU A 98 7.04 -1.34 30.21
CA GLU A 98 5.90 -2.19 30.61
C GLU A 98 4.87 -1.46 31.51
N ASP A 99 5.33 -0.49 32.29
CA ASP A 99 4.51 0.33 33.19
C ASP A 99 3.79 1.49 32.48
N HIS A 100 4.07 1.74 31.20
CA HIS A 100 3.40 2.80 30.45
C HIS A 100 1.98 2.39 30.08
N GLN A 101 1.01 3.30 30.25
CA GLN A 101 -0.42 3.02 29.98
C GLN A 101 -0.69 2.44 28.59
N SER A 102 0.07 2.86 27.56
CA SER A 102 -0.07 2.39 26.18
C SER A 102 0.83 1.21 25.81
N TYR A 103 1.57 0.63 26.77
CA TYR A 103 2.38 -0.56 26.54
C TYR A 103 1.60 -1.74 25.92
N PRO A 104 0.34 -2.02 26.29
CA PRO A 104 -0.45 -3.07 25.65
C PRO A 104 -0.51 -2.95 24.11
N VAL A 105 -0.51 -1.72 23.57
CA VAL A 105 -0.45 -1.49 22.13
C VAL A 105 0.87 -2.00 21.56
N PHE A 106 2.00 -1.70 22.20
CA PHE A 106 3.31 -2.18 21.78
C PHE A 106 3.43 -3.69 21.91
N ALA A 107 2.97 -4.26 23.03
CA ALA A 107 2.99 -5.69 23.28
C ALA A 107 2.21 -6.49 22.22
N GLN A 108 1.05 -5.99 21.77
CA GLN A 108 0.31 -6.64 20.67
C GLN A 108 1.07 -6.60 19.33
N HIS A 109 1.86 -5.56 19.06
CA HIS A 109 2.75 -5.58 17.90
C HIS A 109 3.87 -6.62 18.06
N LEU A 110 4.46 -6.74 19.25
CA LEU A 110 5.45 -7.78 19.52
C LEU A 110 4.89 -9.19 19.31
N GLN A 111 3.65 -9.47 19.74
CA GLN A 111 2.98 -10.74 19.48
C GLN A 111 2.79 -11.00 17.98
N ILE A 112 2.50 -9.97 17.17
CA ILE A 112 2.46 -10.11 15.71
C ILE A 112 3.83 -10.50 15.15
N ALA A 113 4.91 -9.83 15.59
CA ALA A 113 6.25 -10.16 15.12
C ALA A 113 6.66 -11.59 15.50
N GLU A 114 6.39 -11.99 16.75
CA GLU A 114 6.65 -13.34 17.24
C GLU A 114 5.83 -14.39 16.49
N TYR A 115 4.55 -14.11 16.21
CA TYR A 115 3.69 -15.01 15.46
C TYR A 115 4.21 -15.28 14.05
N LEU A 116 4.64 -14.23 13.35
CA LEU A 116 5.13 -14.34 11.97
C LEU A 116 6.50 -15.00 11.86
N GLU A 117 7.35 -14.90 12.89
CA GLU A 117 8.71 -15.46 12.86
C GLU A 117 8.69 -16.97 12.59
N GLY A 118 9.41 -17.42 11.56
CA GLY A 118 9.48 -18.82 11.17
C GLY A 118 8.28 -19.34 10.37
N ARG A 119 7.30 -18.48 10.04
CA ARG A 119 6.14 -18.85 9.21
C ARG A 119 6.31 -18.50 7.74
N PRO A 120 5.63 -19.22 6.82
CA PRO A 120 5.52 -18.81 5.42
C PRO A 120 5.02 -17.38 5.29
N ILE A 121 5.55 -16.64 4.30
CA ILE A 121 5.12 -15.27 4.04
C ILE A 121 3.64 -15.13 3.67
N THR A 122 3.04 -16.22 3.17
CA THR A 122 1.62 -16.32 2.87
C THR A 122 0.74 -16.23 4.13
N ASP A 123 1.27 -16.56 5.31
CA ASP A 123 0.53 -16.50 6.58
C ASP A 123 0.29 -15.06 7.05
N ALA A 124 0.84 -14.06 6.35
CA ALA A 124 0.50 -12.66 6.62
C ALA A 124 -1.02 -12.41 6.57
N VAL A 125 -1.78 -13.18 5.79
CA VAL A 125 -3.25 -13.08 5.71
C VAL A 125 -3.95 -13.34 7.06
N ASP A 126 -3.32 -14.04 7.99
CA ASP A 126 -3.87 -14.28 9.32
C ASP A 126 -4.02 -12.98 10.13
N LEU A 127 -3.31 -11.91 9.73
CA LEU A 127 -3.39 -10.59 10.34
C LEU A 127 -4.75 -9.91 10.16
N TYR A 128 -5.63 -10.41 9.28
CA TYR A 128 -7.03 -9.98 9.24
C TYR A 128 -7.85 -10.51 10.43
N ASN A 129 -7.40 -11.61 11.05
CA ASN A 129 -8.05 -12.25 12.20
C ASN A 129 -7.09 -12.42 13.38
N PRO A 130 -6.49 -11.32 13.88
CA PRO A 130 -5.42 -11.42 14.87
C PRO A 130 -5.88 -11.92 16.23
N GLY A 131 -7.19 -11.93 16.52
CA GLY A 131 -7.73 -12.54 17.74
C GLY A 131 -7.45 -14.04 17.89
N ASN A 132 -7.02 -14.70 16.81
CA ASN A 132 -6.63 -16.12 16.84
C ASN A 132 -5.26 -16.37 17.48
N PHE A 133 -4.41 -15.35 17.59
CA PHE A 133 -3.04 -15.50 18.10
C PHE A 133 -2.55 -14.33 18.96
N ILE A 134 -3.24 -13.19 18.94
CA ILE A 134 -3.01 -12.10 19.87
C ILE A 134 -3.85 -12.35 21.11
N SER A 135 -3.18 -12.43 22.26
CA SER A 135 -3.82 -12.42 23.56
C SER A 135 -4.46 -11.06 23.85
N ASP A 136 -5.65 -11.08 24.44
CA ASP A 136 -6.25 -9.87 24.99
C ASP A 136 -5.34 -9.32 26.10
N ILE A 137 -5.06 -8.02 26.04
CA ILE A 137 -4.28 -7.31 27.06
C ILE A 137 -5.20 -6.23 27.61
N ASP A 138 -5.55 -6.34 28.89
CA ASP A 138 -6.33 -5.42 29.74
C ASP A 138 -6.97 -4.22 29.03
N GLY A 139 -8.18 -4.41 28.51
CA GLY A 139 -9.00 -3.31 27.98
C GLY A 139 -8.57 -2.73 26.63
N TYR A 140 -7.52 -3.26 26.00
CA TYR A 140 -7.07 -2.85 24.67
C TYR A 140 -7.67 -3.70 23.55
N SER A 141 -8.89 -3.37 23.15
CA SER A 141 -9.49 -3.86 21.91
C SER A 141 -8.93 -3.10 20.68
N GLY A 142 -8.95 -3.72 19.51
CA GLY A 142 -8.42 -3.14 18.26
C GLY A 142 -7.22 -3.86 17.66
N ALA A 143 -6.92 -5.08 18.13
CA ALA A 143 -5.95 -5.97 17.53
C ALA A 143 -6.21 -6.13 16.02
N THR A 144 -7.47 -6.28 15.60
CA THR A 144 -7.89 -6.34 14.17
C THR A 144 -7.40 -5.14 13.36
N ILE A 145 -7.63 -3.91 13.85
CA ILE A 145 -7.18 -2.69 13.18
C ILE A 145 -5.65 -2.65 13.06
N ARG A 146 -4.93 -3.19 14.04
CA ARG A 146 -3.46 -3.24 14.02
C ARG A 146 -2.95 -4.29 13.06
N GLY A 147 -3.56 -5.48 13.07
CA GLY A 147 -3.26 -6.57 12.14
C GLY A 147 -3.34 -6.11 10.68
N SER A 148 -4.45 -5.50 10.25
CA SER A 148 -4.57 -4.97 8.89
C SER A 148 -3.50 -3.94 8.52
N LYS A 149 -3.11 -3.07 9.46
CA LYS A 149 -2.03 -2.08 9.22
C LYS A 149 -0.67 -2.75 9.05
N VAL A 150 -0.40 -3.79 9.84
CA VAL A 150 0.84 -4.56 9.73
C VAL A 150 0.86 -5.35 8.42
N HIS A 151 -0.26 -6.00 8.06
CA HIS A 151 -0.41 -6.69 6.78
C HIS A 151 -0.14 -5.75 5.60
N SER A 152 -0.78 -4.58 5.59
CA SER A 152 -0.59 -3.57 4.55
C SER A 152 0.87 -3.10 4.46
N ALA A 153 1.56 -2.93 5.60
CA ALA A 153 2.97 -2.59 5.63
C ALA A 153 3.88 -3.74 5.12
N ILE A 154 3.51 -5.00 5.37
CA ILE A 154 4.21 -6.17 4.81
C ILE A 154 4.04 -6.20 3.29
N GLN A 155 2.80 -6.07 2.80
CA GLN A 155 2.51 -6.07 1.36
C GLN A 155 3.22 -4.91 0.65
N ASP A 156 3.24 -3.71 1.25
CA ASP A 156 4.03 -2.58 0.75
C ASP A 156 5.52 -2.93 0.62
N GLY A 157 6.08 -3.62 1.61
CA GLY A 157 7.46 -4.09 1.58
C GLY A 157 7.72 -5.12 0.47
N LEU A 158 6.83 -6.10 0.31
CA LEU A 158 6.92 -7.11 -0.75
C LEU A 158 6.81 -6.47 -2.15
N ASN A 159 5.86 -5.56 -2.34
CA ASN A 159 5.66 -4.85 -3.61
C ASN A 159 6.92 -4.05 -4.01
N ARG A 160 7.58 -3.39 -3.05
CA ARG A 160 8.83 -2.65 -3.26
C ARG A 160 9.99 -3.56 -3.65
N GLY A 161 9.90 -4.86 -3.38
CA GLY A 161 10.97 -5.82 -3.63
C GLY A 161 12.07 -5.80 -2.56
N ILE A 162 13.12 -6.57 -2.80
CA ILE A 162 14.20 -6.81 -1.84
C ILE A 162 14.92 -5.49 -1.53
N TYR A 163 14.83 -5.02 -0.31
CA TYR A 163 15.55 -3.84 0.16
C TYR A 163 17.05 -4.12 0.34
N SER A 164 17.44 -5.33 0.74
CA SER A 164 18.85 -5.75 0.78
C SER A 164 18.99 -7.26 0.53
N PRO A 165 19.51 -7.69 -0.62
CA PRO A 165 19.59 -9.11 -0.97
C PRO A 165 20.61 -9.85 -0.11
N ARG A 166 20.30 -11.11 0.24
CA ARG A 166 21.20 -11.97 1.05
C ARG A 166 21.91 -13.05 0.23
N ASN A 167 21.48 -13.27 -1.01
CA ASN A 167 22.06 -14.13 -2.05
C ASN A 167 21.57 -13.63 -3.42
N GLY A 168 21.94 -14.28 -4.53
CA GLY A 168 21.48 -13.90 -5.88
C GLY A 168 19.97 -13.62 -5.93
N TYR A 169 19.59 -12.60 -6.69
CA TYR A 169 18.22 -12.11 -6.80
C TYR A 169 17.85 -11.94 -8.27
N THR A 170 16.54 -11.94 -8.56
CA THR A 170 16.03 -11.74 -9.91
C THR A 170 16.10 -10.27 -10.29
N THR A 171 16.62 -10.00 -11.49
CA THR A 171 16.75 -8.65 -12.05
C THR A 171 15.76 -8.41 -13.21
N ASN A 172 14.74 -9.26 -13.31
CA ASN A 172 13.73 -9.14 -14.34
C ASN A 172 12.70 -8.08 -13.95
N LEU A 173 12.41 -7.19 -14.89
CA LEU A 173 11.31 -6.24 -14.82
C LEU A 173 10.42 -6.43 -16.02
N GLU A 174 9.12 -6.35 -15.80
CA GLU A 174 8.15 -6.22 -16.87
C GLU A 174 8.32 -4.87 -17.59
N SER A 175 7.70 -4.76 -18.77
CA SER A 175 7.66 -3.50 -19.50
C SER A 175 6.73 -2.52 -18.82
N PHE A 176 7.15 -1.26 -18.68
CA PHE A 176 6.34 -0.19 -18.13
C PHE A 176 5.89 0.80 -19.21
N PRO A 177 4.65 1.31 -19.14
CA PRO A 177 4.17 2.36 -20.04
C PRO A 177 5.02 3.62 -20.04
N ASP A 178 5.04 4.33 -21.17
CA ASP A 178 5.77 5.58 -21.30
C ASP A 178 5.11 6.73 -20.53
N GLY A 179 5.93 7.44 -19.74
CA GLY A 179 5.53 8.65 -19.05
C GLY A 179 6.24 8.82 -17.72
N ARG A 180 5.69 9.71 -16.89
CA ARG A 180 6.29 10.13 -15.63
C ARG A 180 5.83 9.27 -14.47
N TYR A 181 6.77 8.87 -13.64
CA TYR A 181 6.55 8.14 -12.40
C TYR A 181 7.02 8.97 -11.20
N ARG A 182 6.41 8.71 -10.05
CA ARG A 182 6.80 9.30 -8.76
C ARG A 182 6.64 8.28 -7.67
N GLY A 183 7.67 8.16 -6.83
CA GLY A 183 7.63 7.29 -5.67
C GLY A 183 8.39 7.85 -4.49
N ILE A 184 8.21 7.19 -3.36
CA ILE A 184 8.73 7.60 -2.06
C ILE A 184 9.37 6.44 -1.33
N TYR A 185 10.33 6.76 -0.47
CA TYR A 185 10.77 5.88 0.60
C TYR A 185 10.55 6.57 1.94
N GLY A 186 9.77 5.94 2.82
CA GLY A 186 9.56 6.37 4.20
C GLY A 186 10.14 5.36 5.18
N ASP A 187 10.77 5.84 6.26
CA ASP A 187 11.24 5.01 7.37
C ASP A 187 11.36 5.88 8.62
N GLY A 188 11.12 5.29 9.79
CA GLY A 188 11.25 5.99 11.07
C GLY A 188 10.23 7.11 11.33
N GLY A 189 9.13 7.18 10.56
CA GLY A 189 8.12 8.24 10.67
C GLY A 189 8.34 9.41 9.69
N GLU A 190 9.43 9.37 8.91
CA GLU A 190 9.78 10.41 7.95
C GLU A 190 9.72 9.85 6.53
N GLN A 191 9.21 10.65 5.59
CA GLN A 191 9.50 10.44 4.18
C GLN A 191 10.96 10.88 3.93
N GLN A 192 11.85 9.94 3.64
CA GLN A 192 13.28 10.23 3.51
C GLN A 192 13.70 10.50 2.07
N VAL A 193 13.05 9.83 1.10
CA VAL A 193 13.31 10.03 -0.33
C VAL A 193 11.98 10.26 -1.04
N SER A 194 11.96 11.23 -1.94
CA SER A 194 10.98 11.30 -3.02
C SER A 194 11.73 11.43 -4.33
N ILE A 195 11.34 10.64 -5.33
CA ILE A 195 11.96 10.62 -6.65
C ILE A 195 10.90 10.79 -7.73
N GLN A 196 11.32 11.41 -8.83
CA GLN A 196 10.59 11.45 -10.09
C GLN A 196 11.53 11.03 -11.21
N PHE A 197 11.00 10.28 -12.17
CA PHE A 197 11.68 9.89 -13.38
C PHE A 197 10.65 9.69 -14.48
N ASP A 198 11.10 9.78 -15.72
CA ASP A 198 10.31 9.46 -16.90
C ASP A 198 10.80 8.13 -17.47
N VAL A 199 9.87 7.34 -18.02
CA VAL A 199 10.15 6.11 -18.74
C VAL A 199 9.81 6.33 -20.20
N THR A 200 10.73 5.96 -21.08
CA THR A 200 10.48 5.91 -22.53
C THR A 200 11.13 4.66 -23.08
N ASN A 201 10.35 3.75 -23.67
CA ASN A 201 10.83 2.45 -24.15
C ASN A 201 11.64 1.69 -23.08
N ASN A 202 11.11 1.60 -21.86
CA ASN A 202 11.79 0.98 -20.71
C ASN A 202 13.18 1.55 -20.38
N THR A 203 13.43 2.82 -20.73
CA THR A 203 14.66 3.53 -20.41
C THR A 203 14.34 4.68 -19.47
N PHE A 204 15.15 4.85 -18.44
CA PHE A 204 15.06 5.98 -17.52
C PHE A 204 15.45 7.29 -18.22
N SER A 205 14.72 8.35 -17.91
CA SER A 205 15.11 9.73 -18.24
C SER A 205 14.60 10.70 -17.17
N ASN A 206 15.16 11.92 -17.11
CA ASN A 206 14.75 12.98 -16.19
C ASN A 206 14.70 12.54 -14.71
N VAL A 207 15.63 11.67 -14.31
CA VAL A 207 15.74 11.15 -12.94
C VAL A 207 16.12 12.30 -12.01
N SER A 208 15.28 12.59 -11.03
CA SER A 208 15.49 13.70 -10.10
C SER A 208 14.82 13.47 -8.75
N PHE A 209 15.46 13.95 -7.69
CA PHE A 209 14.86 13.92 -6.36
C PHE A 209 13.88 15.07 -6.20
N ARG A 210 12.77 14.81 -5.51
CA ARG A 210 11.75 15.78 -5.07
C ARG A 210 11.81 16.06 -3.56
N HIS A 211 12.44 15.17 -2.81
CA HIS A 211 12.68 15.32 -1.38
C HIS A 211 13.84 14.42 -0.95
N LEU A 212 14.71 14.93 -0.08
CA LEU A 212 15.81 14.20 0.55
C LEU A 212 15.93 14.70 1.99
N GLN A 213 15.62 13.84 2.95
CA GLN A 213 15.67 14.14 4.38
C GLN A 213 16.05 12.91 5.19
N TYR A 214 16.76 13.12 6.29
CA TYR A 214 16.93 12.09 7.31
C TYR A 214 17.22 12.74 8.67
N ARG A 215 16.48 12.33 9.71
CA ARG A 215 16.64 12.83 11.08
C ARG A 215 16.53 14.36 11.18
N GLY A 216 15.55 14.93 10.48
CA GLY A 216 15.31 16.38 10.43
C GLY A 216 16.26 17.18 9.53
N ASP A 217 17.34 16.60 9.01
CA ASP A 217 18.25 17.30 8.10
C ASP A 217 17.76 17.16 6.65
N SER A 218 17.53 18.28 5.98
CA SER A 218 17.29 18.29 4.53
C SER A 218 18.62 18.33 3.78
N TYR A 219 18.84 17.36 2.90
CA TYR A 219 20.04 17.32 2.06
C TYR A 219 19.82 17.89 0.67
N ARG A 220 18.59 18.33 0.37
CA ARG A 220 18.27 18.86 -0.95
C ARG A 220 18.90 20.24 -1.10
N ASN A 221 19.64 20.45 -2.19
CA ASN A 221 20.25 21.74 -2.55
C ASN A 221 21.24 22.25 -1.48
N LEU A 222 21.97 21.34 -0.82
CA LEU A 222 23.06 21.74 0.06
C LEU A 222 24.18 22.40 -0.78
N PRO A 223 24.81 23.47 -0.27
CA PRO A 223 25.99 24.03 -0.91
C PRO A 223 27.19 23.09 -0.71
N GLU A 224 28.16 23.14 -1.63
CA GLU A 224 29.33 22.24 -1.65
C GLU A 224 30.17 22.27 -0.36
N ASP A 225 30.16 23.41 0.35
CA ASP A 225 30.87 23.62 1.61
C ASP A 225 30.12 23.10 2.85
N HIS A 226 28.88 22.64 2.70
CA HIS A 226 28.11 22.08 3.80
C HIS A 226 28.62 20.69 4.17
N GLN A 227 28.77 20.39 5.46
CA GLN A 227 29.27 19.09 5.94
C GLN A 227 28.53 17.91 5.30
N SER A 228 27.20 17.96 5.20
CA SER A 228 26.38 16.88 4.64
C SER A 228 26.28 16.87 3.11
N TYR A 229 26.99 17.76 2.39
CA TYR A 229 26.98 17.80 0.92
C TYR A 229 27.37 16.47 0.25
N PRO A 230 28.38 15.71 0.75
CA PRO A 230 28.68 14.36 0.25
C PRO A 230 27.47 13.44 0.14
N VAL A 231 26.53 13.52 1.10
CA VAL A 231 25.30 12.73 1.06
C VAL A 231 24.46 13.12 -0.15
N PHE A 232 24.31 14.42 -0.42
CA PHE A 232 23.59 14.92 -1.58
C PHE A 232 24.28 14.56 -2.89
N ALA A 233 25.61 14.70 -2.97
CA ALA A 233 26.41 14.35 -4.14
C ALA A 233 26.22 12.88 -4.55
N GLN A 234 26.22 11.94 -3.59
CA GLN A 234 25.96 10.52 -3.89
C GLN A 234 24.56 10.26 -4.44
N HIS A 235 23.55 11.03 -4.01
CA HIS A 235 22.22 10.94 -4.63
C HIS A 235 22.27 11.42 -6.08
N LEU A 236 22.99 12.52 -6.37
CA LEU A 236 23.15 13.01 -7.75
C LEU A 236 23.85 11.97 -8.64
N GLN A 237 24.90 11.30 -8.15
CA GLN A 237 25.56 10.21 -8.87
C GLN A 237 24.62 9.04 -9.18
N ILE A 238 23.75 8.67 -8.23
CA ILE A 238 22.70 7.66 -8.48
C ILE A 238 21.74 8.13 -9.60
N ALA A 239 21.29 9.38 -9.58
CA ALA A 239 20.39 9.89 -10.61
C ALA A 239 21.07 9.96 -11.99
N GLU A 240 22.34 10.37 -12.03
CA GLU A 240 23.16 10.39 -13.25
C GLU A 240 23.39 8.99 -13.81
N HIS A 241 23.75 8.03 -12.97
CA HIS A 241 23.93 6.62 -13.37
C HIS A 241 22.68 6.06 -14.03
N LEU A 242 21.50 6.28 -13.45
CA LEU A 242 20.26 5.74 -13.98
C LEU A 242 19.81 6.44 -15.27
N ASN A 243 20.12 7.72 -15.47
CA ASN A 243 19.59 8.49 -16.59
C ASN A 243 20.16 7.99 -17.94
N GLY A 244 19.27 7.53 -18.82
CA GLY A 244 19.63 6.92 -20.10
C GLY A 244 19.87 5.40 -20.03
N GLN A 245 19.79 4.79 -18.85
CA GLN A 245 19.89 3.34 -18.67
C GLN A 245 18.54 2.63 -18.83
N PRO A 246 18.54 1.33 -19.20
CA PRO A 246 17.32 0.53 -19.12
C PRO A 246 16.79 0.47 -17.68
N LEU A 247 15.48 0.25 -17.51
CA LEU A 247 14.83 0.18 -16.19
C LEU A 247 15.46 -0.87 -15.26
N THR A 248 16.04 -1.93 -15.83
CA THR A 248 16.77 -2.97 -15.09
C THR A 248 18.01 -2.45 -14.36
N ALA A 249 18.58 -1.31 -14.76
CA ALA A 249 19.69 -0.66 -14.03
C ALA A 249 19.31 -0.23 -12.60
N VAL A 250 18.02 -0.23 -12.25
CA VAL A 250 17.58 -0.03 -10.86
C VAL A 250 18.21 -1.06 -9.91
N PHE A 251 18.55 -2.27 -10.40
CA PHE A 251 19.17 -3.32 -9.59
C PHE A 251 20.64 -3.05 -9.25
N ASP A 252 21.33 -2.20 -10.04
CA ASP A 252 22.70 -1.77 -9.76
C ASP A 252 22.78 -1.05 -8.39
N LEU A 253 21.66 -0.49 -7.92
CA LEU A 253 21.56 0.18 -6.62
C LEU A 253 21.81 -0.74 -5.42
N HIS A 254 21.84 -2.07 -5.60
CA HIS A 254 22.29 -2.99 -4.56
C HIS A 254 23.82 -3.04 -4.42
N SER A 255 24.56 -2.58 -5.43
CA SER A 255 26.02 -2.54 -5.50
C SER A 255 26.52 -1.14 -5.91
N PRO A 256 26.21 -0.07 -5.17
CA PRO A 256 26.50 1.28 -5.64
C PRO A 256 27.99 1.64 -5.68
N ALA A 257 28.87 0.83 -5.08
CA ALA A 257 30.32 1.06 -5.13
C ALA A 257 30.88 1.04 -6.57
N ASP A 258 30.13 0.50 -7.53
CA ASP A 258 30.53 0.42 -8.94
C ASP A 258 30.36 1.75 -9.70
N PHE A 259 29.55 2.69 -9.18
CA PHE A 259 29.24 3.97 -9.86
C PHE A 259 29.06 5.17 -8.92
N VAL A 260 29.09 4.96 -7.60
CA VAL A 260 29.08 6.02 -6.60
C VAL A 260 30.47 6.13 -6.01
N ASP A 261 31.05 7.32 -6.06
CA ASP A 261 32.36 7.58 -5.49
C ASP A 261 32.34 7.41 -3.96
N ASP A 262 33.39 6.80 -3.44
CA ASP A 262 33.69 6.85 -2.02
C ASP A 262 34.03 8.28 -1.63
N ILE A 263 33.24 8.87 -0.74
CA ILE A 263 33.50 10.19 -0.19
C ILE A 263 33.98 10.02 1.24
N ASP A 264 35.19 10.53 1.51
CA ASP A 264 35.85 10.42 2.82
C ASP A 264 34.92 10.81 3.97
N GLY A 265 34.80 9.93 4.97
CA GLY A 265 33.94 10.13 6.14
C GLY A 265 32.45 9.83 5.93
N TYR A 266 32.01 9.51 4.71
CA TYR A 266 30.60 9.25 4.38
C TYR A 266 30.35 7.82 3.88
N SER A 267 30.40 6.85 4.80
CA SER A 267 29.97 5.48 4.52
C SER A 267 28.44 5.36 4.41
N GLY A 268 27.94 4.29 3.79
CA GLY A 268 26.50 4.00 3.68
C GLY A 268 25.84 4.30 2.33
N ALA A 269 26.63 4.42 1.25
CA ALA A 269 26.10 4.55 -0.11
C ALA A 269 25.11 3.42 -0.44
N THR A 270 25.40 2.18 -0.04
CA THR A 270 24.50 1.02 -0.14
C THR A 270 23.14 1.26 0.52
N VAL A 271 23.13 1.81 1.73
CA VAL A 271 21.87 2.11 2.44
C VAL A 271 21.07 3.16 1.67
N ARG A 272 21.73 4.19 1.14
CA ARG A 272 21.08 5.27 0.37
C ARG A 272 20.55 4.77 -0.97
N ALA A 273 21.34 4.02 -1.72
CA ALA A 273 20.94 3.41 -2.99
C ALA A 273 19.75 2.46 -2.82
N ASN A 274 19.71 1.64 -1.76
CA ASN A 274 18.55 0.80 -1.45
C ASN A 274 17.28 1.62 -1.12
N LYS A 275 17.40 2.82 -0.53
CA LYS A 275 16.24 3.73 -0.36
C LYS A 275 15.74 4.26 -1.71
N VAL A 276 16.66 4.60 -2.61
CA VAL A 276 16.32 5.06 -3.97
C VAL A 276 15.67 3.94 -4.78
N PHE A 277 16.22 2.71 -4.73
CA PHE A 277 15.62 1.50 -5.30
C PHE A 277 14.16 1.34 -4.85
N SER A 278 13.93 1.38 -3.54
CA SER A 278 12.61 1.23 -2.96
C SER A 278 11.65 2.35 -3.37
N ALA A 279 12.13 3.60 -3.49
CA ALA A 279 11.35 4.72 -3.99
C ALA A 279 10.99 4.59 -5.47
N ILE A 280 11.89 4.05 -6.31
CA ILE A 280 11.61 3.78 -7.72
C ILE A 280 10.55 2.69 -7.85
N ARG A 281 10.72 1.57 -7.12
CA ARG A 281 9.77 0.46 -7.11
C ARG A 281 8.38 0.89 -6.63
N ASP A 282 8.32 1.72 -5.58
CA ASP A 282 7.08 2.36 -5.13
C ASP A 282 6.41 3.17 -6.25
N GLY A 283 7.19 3.97 -7.00
CA GLY A 283 6.67 4.73 -8.13
C GLY A 283 6.15 3.85 -9.27
N LEU A 284 6.90 2.82 -9.65
CA LEU A 284 6.50 1.86 -10.69
C LEU A 284 5.21 1.13 -10.31
N ASN A 285 5.09 0.65 -9.06
CA ASN A 285 3.91 -0.05 -8.57
C ASN A 285 2.65 0.84 -8.60
N ARG A 286 2.80 2.12 -8.22
CA ARG A 286 1.69 3.10 -8.25
C ARG A 286 1.22 3.45 -9.65
N GLY A 287 2.00 3.11 -10.69
CA GLY A 287 1.69 3.41 -12.08
C GLY A 287 2.03 4.86 -12.48
N LEU A 288 1.64 5.21 -13.70
CA LEU A 288 1.94 6.52 -14.30
C LEU A 288 1.38 7.66 -13.45
N TYR A 289 2.27 8.55 -13.01
CA TYR A 289 1.87 9.83 -12.44
C TYR A 289 1.39 10.79 -13.54
N SER A 290 2.01 10.75 -14.73
CA SER A 290 1.55 11.51 -15.90
C SER A 290 1.89 10.73 -17.17
N PRO A 291 0.89 10.29 -17.96
CA PRO A 291 1.14 9.60 -19.23
C PRO A 291 1.77 10.53 -20.28
N THR A 292 2.47 9.95 -21.25
CA THR A 292 2.93 10.68 -22.46
C THR A 292 2.28 10.15 -23.75
N ASN A 293 1.97 8.85 -23.82
CA ASN A 293 1.49 8.18 -25.04
C ASN A 293 0.12 7.48 -24.83
N GLY A 294 -0.88 8.21 -24.35
CA GLY A 294 -2.15 7.60 -23.92
C GLY A 294 -1.97 6.73 -22.67
N ILE A 295 -3.04 6.05 -22.25
CA ILE A 295 -3.05 5.21 -21.06
C ILE A 295 -3.72 3.89 -21.41
N ASP A 296 -3.05 2.79 -21.10
CA ASP A 296 -3.70 1.50 -21.00
C ASP A 296 -4.65 1.50 -19.80
N ARG A 297 -5.93 1.25 -20.07
CA ARG A 297 -7.01 1.31 -19.07
C ARG A 297 -7.32 -0.05 -18.46
N GLU A 298 -6.48 -1.05 -18.70
CA GLU A 298 -6.60 -2.35 -18.04
C GLU A 298 -6.38 -2.23 -16.53
N ILE A 299 -7.31 -2.82 -15.78
CA ILE A 299 -7.23 -2.96 -14.34
C ILE A 299 -7.65 -4.38 -13.99
N GLY A 300 -6.88 -5.01 -13.09
CA GLY A 300 -7.17 -6.37 -12.63
C GLY A 300 -8.50 -6.45 -11.86
N SER A 301 -8.84 -7.68 -11.46
CA SER A 301 -9.94 -7.89 -10.52
C SER A 301 -9.43 -7.80 -9.09
N TYR A 302 -10.23 -7.18 -8.23
CA TYR A 302 -9.88 -6.94 -6.84
C TYR A 302 -10.94 -7.56 -5.93
N ALA A 303 -10.50 -8.07 -4.80
CA ALA A 303 -11.40 -8.65 -3.80
C ALA A 303 -12.39 -7.60 -3.29
N ASP A 304 -13.61 -8.03 -3.01
CA ASP A 304 -14.61 -7.17 -2.39
C ASP A 304 -14.16 -6.78 -0.98
N GLY A 305 -14.27 -5.50 -0.65
CA GLY A 305 -13.93 -4.98 0.67
C GLY A 305 -13.34 -3.58 0.65
N ARG A 306 -12.77 -3.19 1.78
CA ARG A 306 -12.25 -1.84 2.00
C ARG A 306 -10.79 -1.73 1.62
N TYR A 307 -10.43 -0.64 0.97
CA TYR A 307 -9.06 -0.30 0.60
C TYR A 307 -8.68 1.06 1.18
N ARG A 308 -7.39 1.22 1.47
CA ARG A 308 -6.81 2.50 1.88
C ARG A 308 -5.45 2.69 1.24
N GLY A 309 -5.22 3.88 0.71
CA GLY A 309 -3.93 4.22 0.14
C GLY A 309 -3.56 5.67 0.34
N ILE A 310 -2.29 5.96 0.07
CA ILE A 310 -1.69 7.26 0.33
C ILE A 310 -0.89 7.77 -0.86
N TYR A 311 -0.83 9.08 -1.00
CA TYR A 311 0.17 9.75 -1.82
C TYR A 311 1.00 10.69 -0.94
N GLY A 312 2.31 10.52 -0.97
CA GLY A 312 3.27 11.41 -0.34
C GLY A 312 4.20 12.04 -1.37
N ASP A 313 4.57 13.30 -1.15
CA ASP A 313 5.56 14.02 -1.95
C ASP A 313 6.07 15.21 -1.14
N GLY A 314 7.33 15.58 -1.34
CA GLY A 314 7.92 16.75 -0.67
C GLY A 314 8.10 16.62 0.86
N GLY A 315 8.05 15.41 1.42
CA GLY A 315 8.20 15.18 2.86
C GLY A 315 6.87 15.08 3.62
N GLU A 316 5.75 15.25 2.92
CA GLU A 316 4.40 15.21 3.50
C GLU A 316 3.57 14.12 2.83
N GLN A 317 2.76 13.42 3.62
CA GLN A 317 1.62 12.70 3.08
C GLN A 317 0.57 13.73 2.64
N GLN A 318 0.32 13.84 1.34
CA GLN A 318 -0.57 14.88 0.80
C GLN A 318 -2.01 14.38 0.62
N VAL A 319 -2.19 13.09 0.30
CA VAL A 319 -3.51 12.45 0.15
C VAL A 319 -3.55 11.16 0.95
N SER A 320 -4.65 10.95 1.66
CA SER A 320 -5.08 9.64 2.14
C SER A 320 -6.51 9.42 1.68
N ILE A 321 -6.76 8.28 1.05
CA ILE A 321 -8.07 7.91 0.54
C ILE A 321 -8.51 6.57 1.10
N GLN A 322 -9.82 6.43 1.29
CA GLN A 322 -10.48 5.16 1.54
C GLN A 322 -11.62 4.99 0.54
N PHE A 323 -11.81 3.77 0.08
CA PHE A 323 -12.91 3.38 -0.78
C PHE A 323 -13.20 1.90 -0.54
N ASP A 324 -14.41 1.48 -0.87
CA ASP A 324 -14.81 0.08 -0.89
C ASP A 324 -14.92 -0.37 -2.35
N VAL A 325 -14.54 -1.62 -2.62
CA VAL A 325 -14.72 -2.28 -3.91
C VAL A 325 -15.78 -3.36 -3.74
N THR A 326 -16.73 -3.41 -4.67
CA THR A 326 -17.70 -4.50 -4.76
C THR A 326 -17.94 -4.81 -6.23
N ASN A 327 -17.68 -6.04 -6.67
CA ASN A 327 -17.75 -6.42 -8.09
C ASN A 327 -16.95 -5.45 -9.00
N ASN A 328 -15.70 -5.15 -8.65
CA ASN A 328 -14.84 -4.17 -9.33
C ASN A 328 -15.48 -2.78 -9.54
N THR A 329 -16.39 -2.37 -8.65
CA THR A 329 -17.03 -1.05 -8.67
C THR A 329 -16.65 -0.30 -7.39
N PHE A 330 -16.30 0.98 -7.55
CA PHE A 330 -16.01 1.87 -6.43
C PHE A 330 -17.28 2.20 -5.64
N SER A 331 -17.16 2.24 -4.32
CA SER A 331 -18.17 2.81 -3.43
C SER A 331 -17.51 3.45 -2.21
N ASN A 332 -18.24 4.30 -1.47
CA ASN A 332 -17.78 4.93 -0.23
C ASN A 332 -16.42 5.67 -0.36
N VAL A 333 -16.17 6.27 -1.53
CA VAL A 333 -14.93 6.99 -1.82
C VAL A 333 -14.86 8.24 -0.93
N SER A 334 -13.81 8.35 -0.11
CA SER A 334 -13.66 9.45 0.84
C SER A 334 -12.21 9.73 1.20
N PHE A 335 -11.90 11.00 1.49
CA PHE A 335 -10.56 11.41 1.92
C PHE A 335 -10.41 11.35 3.43
N ARG A 336 -9.32 10.71 3.86
CA ARG A 336 -8.89 10.63 5.26
C ARG A 336 -7.85 11.68 5.60
N HIS A 337 -7.19 12.25 4.60
CA HIS A 337 -6.21 13.32 4.77
C HIS A 337 -6.04 14.06 3.44
N LEU A 338 -5.99 15.39 3.51
CA LEU A 338 -5.70 16.28 2.39
C LEU A 338 -4.82 17.41 2.90
N GLN A 339 -3.55 17.43 2.50
CA GLN A 339 -2.57 18.43 2.91
C GLN A 339 -1.62 18.79 1.78
N TYR A 340 -1.21 20.06 1.75
CA TYR A 340 -0.12 20.50 0.89
C TYR A 340 0.55 21.75 1.46
N ARG A 341 1.88 21.70 1.63
CA ARG A 341 2.67 22.85 2.13
C ARG A 341 2.12 23.37 3.45
N GLY A 342 1.89 22.47 4.41
CA GLY A 342 1.35 22.81 5.72
C GLY A 342 -0.12 23.24 5.77
N ASN A 343 -0.84 23.30 4.65
CA ASN A 343 -2.27 23.64 4.64
C ASN A 343 -3.11 22.36 4.62
N SER A 344 -4.01 22.21 5.58
CA SER A 344 -5.04 21.17 5.53
C SER A 344 -6.24 21.66 4.73
N PHE A 345 -6.67 20.88 3.74
CA PHE A 345 -7.87 21.18 2.95
C PHE A 345 -9.09 20.41 3.41
N ARG A 346 -8.92 19.50 4.38
CA ARG A 346 -10.02 18.66 4.82
C ARG A 346 -10.99 19.46 5.66
N ASN A 347 -12.28 19.38 5.33
CA ASN A 347 -13.36 20.05 6.06
C ASN A 347 -13.22 21.58 6.11
N LEU A 348 -12.66 22.19 5.06
CA LEU A 348 -12.70 23.65 4.93
C LEU A 348 -14.16 24.12 4.79
N PRO A 349 -14.55 25.23 5.44
CA PRO A 349 -15.85 25.84 5.22
C PRO A 349 -15.88 26.51 3.83
N GLU A 350 -17.07 26.62 3.24
CA GLU A 350 -17.26 27.14 1.86
C GLU A 350 -16.73 28.55 1.66
N ASP A 351 -16.70 29.36 2.72
CA ASP A 351 -16.20 30.74 2.72
C ASP A 351 -14.67 30.83 2.85
N HIS A 352 -13.97 29.72 3.09
CA HIS A 352 -12.52 29.72 3.19
C HIS A 352 -11.88 29.86 1.80
N GLN A 353 -10.87 30.71 1.67
CA GLN A 353 -10.20 30.97 0.39
C GLN A 353 -9.79 29.69 -0.36
N SER A 354 -9.23 28.69 0.35
CA SER A 354 -8.78 27.42 -0.22
C SER A 354 -9.89 26.36 -0.40
N TYR A 355 -11.15 26.66 -0.12
CA TYR A 355 -12.27 25.71 -0.29
C TYR A 355 -12.38 25.14 -1.71
N PRO A 356 -12.15 25.90 -2.79
CA PRO A 356 -12.13 25.36 -4.15
C PRO A 356 -11.21 24.15 -4.33
N VAL A 357 -10.08 24.10 -3.63
CA VAL A 357 -9.17 22.94 -3.65
C VAL A 357 -9.86 21.71 -3.06
N PHE A 358 -10.59 21.88 -1.96
CA PHE A 358 -11.36 20.80 -1.34
C PHE A 358 -12.53 20.36 -2.20
N ALA A 359 -13.28 21.31 -2.78
CA ALA A 359 -14.41 21.05 -3.67
C ALA A 359 -14.01 20.17 -4.86
N GLN A 360 -12.85 20.43 -5.50
CA GLN A 360 -12.36 19.59 -6.60
C GLN A 360 -12.00 18.16 -6.15
N HIS A 361 -11.55 17.96 -4.90
CA HIS A 361 -11.38 16.61 -4.38
C HIS A 361 -12.74 15.93 -4.18
N LEU A 362 -13.76 16.64 -3.69
CA LEU A 362 -15.11 16.10 -3.57
C LEU A 362 -15.68 15.66 -4.92
N GLN A 363 -15.50 16.46 -5.97
CA GLN A 363 -15.90 16.11 -7.34
C GLN A 363 -15.21 14.83 -7.83
N ILE A 364 -13.92 14.64 -7.53
CA ILE A 364 -13.21 13.38 -7.83
C ILE A 364 -13.85 12.18 -7.10
N ALA A 365 -14.16 12.33 -5.80
CA ALA A 365 -14.78 11.25 -5.04
C ALA A 365 -16.20 10.93 -5.54
N GLU A 366 -16.98 11.94 -5.89
CA GLU A 366 -18.31 11.81 -6.47
C GLU A 366 -18.26 11.12 -7.84
N HIS A 367 -17.35 11.55 -8.72
CA HIS A 367 -17.16 10.93 -10.04
C HIS A 367 -16.87 9.43 -9.92
N LEU A 368 -15.97 9.03 -9.02
CA LEU A 368 -15.59 7.62 -8.87
C LEU A 368 -16.70 6.78 -8.23
N ASN A 369 -17.53 7.34 -7.35
CA ASN A 369 -18.48 6.55 -6.59
C ASN A 369 -19.58 5.95 -7.48
N GLY A 370 -19.68 4.62 -7.50
CA GLY A 370 -20.57 3.86 -8.39
C GLY A 370 -19.99 3.55 -9.77
N GLN A 371 -18.76 3.99 -10.07
CA GLN A 371 -18.08 3.67 -11.33
C GLN A 371 -17.28 2.38 -11.25
N PRO A 372 -17.05 1.68 -12.38
CA PRO A 372 -16.09 0.58 -12.44
C PRO A 372 -14.68 1.07 -12.07
N LEU A 373 -13.83 0.15 -11.59
CA LEU A 373 -12.44 0.48 -11.20
C LEU A 373 -11.63 1.13 -12.33
N THR A 374 -11.96 0.84 -13.59
CA THR A 374 -11.34 1.47 -14.77
C THR A 374 -11.56 2.99 -14.84
N ALA A 375 -12.52 3.56 -14.11
CA ALA A 375 -12.73 5.00 -14.02
C ALA A 375 -11.58 5.71 -13.28
N VAL A 376 -10.72 4.99 -12.55
CA VAL A 376 -9.51 5.56 -11.95
C VAL A 376 -8.62 6.23 -13.01
N PHE A 377 -8.63 5.75 -14.25
CA PHE A 377 -7.83 6.33 -15.33
C PHE A 377 -8.39 7.66 -15.87
N ASP A 378 -9.65 8.00 -15.57
CA ASP A 378 -10.21 9.33 -15.89
C ASP A 378 -9.48 10.43 -15.13
N LEU A 379 -8.85 10.11 -14.00
CA LEU A 379 -8.09 11.06 -13.19
C LEU A 379 -6.89 11.68 -13.93
N HIS A 380 -6.50 11.16 -15.09
CA HIS A 380 -5.51 11.79 -15.96
C HIS A 380 -6.09 12.90 -16.86
N SER A 381 -7.42 12.95 -16.99
CA SER A 381 -8.19 13.93 -17.76
C SER A 381 -9.32 14.54 -16.91
N PRO A 382 -9.04 15.17 -15.76
CA PRO A 382 -10.10 15.59 -14.84
C PRO A 382 -10.96 16.73 -15.35
N ALA A 383 -10.57 17.44 -16.41
CA ALA A 383 -11.39 18.48 -17.02
C ALA A 383 -12.76 17.97 -17.52
N ASP A 384 -12.92 16.65 -17.67
CA ASP A 384 -14.17 16.02 -18.11
C ASP A 384 -15.23 15.92 -16.98
N PHE A 385 -14.84 16.03 -15.70
CA PHE A 385 -15.75 15.85 -14.55
C PHE A 385 -15.43 16.72 -13.32
N VAL A 386 -14.33 17.46 -13.34
CA VAL A 386 -13.97 18.44 -12.31
C VAL A 386 -14.15 19.82 -12.89
N ASP A 387 -14.94 20.65 -12.23
CA ASP A 387 -15.14 22.03 -12.64
C ASP A 387 -13.86 22.85 -12.39
N ASP A 388 -13.51 23.67 -13.38
CA ASP A 388 -12.56 24.75 -13.16
C ASP A 388 -13.20 25.78 -12.24
N ILE A 389 -12.57 26.01 -11.09
CA ILE A 389 -13.00 27.02 -10.13
C ILE A 389 -12.06 28.21 -10.26
N ASP A 390 -12.64 29.39 -10.47
CA ASP A 390 -11.91 30.64 -10.71
C ASP A 390 -10.73 30.82 -9.72
N GLY A 391 -9.53 31.02 -10.27
CA GLY A 391 -8.30 31.21 -9.49
C GLY A 391 -7.61 29.92 -9.02
N TYR A 392 -8.19 28.73 -9.25
CA TYR A 392 -7.65 27.44 -8.79
C TYR A 392 -7.38 26.46 -9.95
N SER A 393 -6.27 26.69 -10.67
CA SER A 393 -5.76 25.73 -11.65
C SER A 393 -5.03 24.54 -10.98
N GLY A 394 -4.91 23.41 -11.68
CA GLY A 394 -4.18 22.22 -11.19
C GLY A 394 -5.03 21.02 -10.79
N ALA A 395 -6.27 20.92 -11.26
CA ALA A 395 -7.12 19.74 -11.10
C ALA A 395 -6.39 18.45 -11.54
N THR A 396 -5.68 18.49 -12.67
CA THR A 396 -4.80 17.41 -13.16
C THR A 396 -3.76 16.97 -12.13
N VAL A 397 -3.09 17.93 -11.48
CA VAL A 397 -2.08 17.61 -10.46
C VAL A 397 -2.73 16.91 -9.26
N ARG A 398 -3.93 17.34 -8.86
CA ARG A 398 -4.68 16.74 -7.74
C ARG A 398 -5.19 15.35 -8.10
N ALA A 399 -5.81 15.20 -9.25
CA ALA A 399 -6.35 13.94 -9.74
C ALA A 399 -5.25 12.87 -9.89
N ASN A 400 -4.07 13.23 -10.42
CA ASN A 400 -2.93 12.30 -10.49
C ASN A 400 -2.42 11.86 -9.10
N LYS A 401 -2.53 12.71 -8.07
CA LYS A 401 -2.21 12.30 -6.68
C LYS A 401 -3.25 11.34 -6.13
N VAL A 402 -4.53 11.58 -6.43
CA VAL A 402 -5.63 10.67 -6.05
C VAL A 402 -5.49 9.32 -6.75
N PHE A 403 -5.20 9.32 -8.06
CA PHE A 403 -4.87 8.12 -8.83
C PHE A 403 -3.78 7.30 -8.14
N SER A 404 -2.65 7.94 -7.83
CA SER A 404 -1.52 7.28 -7.17
C SER A 404 -1.88 6.74 -5.79
N ALA A 405 -2.71 7.46 -5.01
CA ALA A 405 -3.20 6.98 -3.72
C ALA A 405 -4.17 5.79 -3.86
N ILE A 406 -5.01 5.75 -4.89
CA ILE A 406 -5.88 4.60 -5.15
C ILE A 406 -5.06 3.38 -5.56
N ARG A 407 -4.11 3.54 -6.48
CA ARG A 407 -3.19 2.47 -6.91
C ARG A 407 -2.37 1.93 -5.74
N ASP A 408 -1.87 2.81 -4.87
CA ASP A 408 -1.20 2.42 -3.62
C ASP A 408 -2.10 1.52 -2.75
N GLY A 409 -3.37 1.89 -2.56
CA GLY A 409 -4.31 1.08 -1.79
C GLY A 409 -4.63 -0.26 -2.43
N LEU A 410 -4.93 -0.27 -3.72
CA LEU A 410 -5.20 -1.49 -4.50
C LEU A 410 -4.02 -2.48 -4.44
N ASN A 411 -2.79 -1.99 -4.59
CA ASN A 411 -1.59 -2.83 -4.56
C ASN A 411 -1.30 -3.42 -3.17
N ARG A 412 -1.77 -2.79 -2.09
CA ARG A 412 -1.56 -3.27 -0.71
C ARG A 412 -2.67 -4.22 -0.24
N GLY A 413 -3.75 -4.35 -1.00
CA GLY A 413 -4.88 -5.23 -0.69
C GLY A 413 -5.86 -4.62 0.31
N LEU A 414 -6.66 -5.50 0.92
CA LEU A 414 -7.74 -5.12 1.84
C LEU A 414 -7.21 -4.46 3.12
N TYR A 415 -8.04 -3.59 3.70
CA TYR A 415 -7.83 -2.93 4.98
C TYR A 415 -8.79 -3.45 6.05
#